data_AF-A0A7J5ZWG3-F1
#
_entry.id   AF-A0A7J5ZWG3-F1
#
_cell.length_a   1.000
_cell.length_b   1.000
_cell.length_c   1.000
_cell.angle_alpha   90.00
_cell.angle_beta   90.00
_cell.angle_gamma   90.00
#
_symmetry.space_group_name_H-M   'P 1'
#
loop_
_entity.id
_entity.type
_entity.pdbx_description
1 polymer ?
#
loop_
_entity_poly.entity_id
_entity_poly.type
_entity_poly.pdbx_seq_one_letter_code
_entity_poly.pdbx_strand_id
1 'polypeptide(L)' 'PVKGQPEDIGEQIESLIKKFITKQDTIILVVVPCNVDITTTALKMAEEVDPNGERTLGILTKPDLVD' A
#
# COMPACT_ATOMS: atom_id res chain seq x y z
N PRO A 1 -3.81 -16.68 4.12
CA PRO A 1 -2.81 -17.49 3.38
C PRO A 1 -3.47 -18.31 2.28
N VAL A 2 -3.09 -18.07 1.02
CA VAL A 2 -3.58 -18.86 -0.12
C VAL A 2 -2.85 -20.22 -0.09
N LYS A 3 -3.56 -21.33 -0.31
CA LYS A 3 -2.95 -22.68 -0.32
C LYS A 3 -1.77 -22.71 -1.29
N GLY A 4 -0.59 -23.09 -0.80
CA GLY A 4 0.65 -23.21 -1.60
C GLY A 4 1.61 -22.03 -1.49
N GLN A 5 1.29 -20.98 -0.72
CA GLN A 5 2.24 -19.92 -0.41
C GLN A 5 3.10 -20.28 0.80
N PRO A 6 4.39 -19.90 0.81
CA PRO A 6 5.25 -20.11 1.95
C PRO A 6 4.83 -19.22 3.13
N GLU A 7 5.18 -19.61 4.35
CA GLU A 7 4.73 -18.94 5.58
C GLU A 7 5.19 -17.47 5.67
N ASP A 8 6.30 -17.14 5.00
CA ASP A 8 6.94 -15.82 4.94
C ASP A 8 6.43 -14.93 3.79
N ILE A 9 5.34 -15.31 3.11
CA ILE A 9 4.83 -14.55 1.96
C ILE A 9 4.55 -13.08 2.27
N GLY A 10 4.10 -12.77 3.48
CA GLY A 10 3.85 -11.39 3.91
C GLY A 10 5.13 -10.56 3.94
N GLU A 11 6.19 -11.10 4.52
CA GLU A 11 7.51 -10.45 4.60
C GLU A 11 8.15 -10.30 3.21
N GLN A 12 8.01 -11.32 2.34
CA GLN A 12 8.50 -11.24 0.97
C GLN A 12 7.80 -10.13 0.17
N ILE A 13 6.49 -10.00 0.30
CA ILE A 13 5.71 -8.93 -0.35
C ILE A 13 6.15 -7.57 0.18
N GLU A 14 6.28 -7.41 1.49
CA GLU A 14 6.70 -6.14 2.10
C GLU A 14 8.11 -5.73 1.65
N SER A 15 9.06 -6.67 1.65
CA SER A 15 10.43 -6.46 1.18
C SER A 15 10.46 -6.06 -0.30
N LEU A 16 9.64 -6.71 -1.14
CA LEU A 16 9.51 -6.38 -2.55
C LEU A 16 8.99 -4.95 -2.72
N ILE A 17 7.93 -4.57 -2.01
CA ILE A 17 7.35 -3.23 -2.07
C ILE A 17 8.37 -2.18 -1.64
N LYS A 18 9.01 -2.38 -0.47
CA LYS A 18 10.05 -1.49 0.08
C LYS A 18 11.17 -1.23 -0.94
N LYS A 19 11.60 -2.25 -1.69
CA LYS A 19 12.63 -2.11 -2.73
C LYS A 19 12.27 -1.12 -3.84
N PHE A 20 10.98 -0.97 -4.16
CA PHE A 20 10.52 -0.04 -5.21
C PHE A 20 10.19 1.35 -4.66
N ILE A 21 9.50 1.43 -3.52
CA ILE A 21 9.03 2.72 -2.97
C ILE A 21 10.15 3.56 -2.34
N THR A 22 11.28 2.94 -1.96
CA THR A 22 12.46 3.65 -1.43
C THR A 22 13.16 4.52 -2.47
N LYS A 23 12.99 4.24 -3.77
CA LYS A 23 13.58 5.06 -4.83
C LYS A 23 12.82 6.39 -4.94
N GLN A 24 13.53 7.51 -4.92
CA GLN A 24 12.93 8.85 -4.95
C GLN A 24 12.13 9.14 -6.23
N ASP A 25 12.54 8.57 -7.37
CA ASP A 25 11.85 8.74 -8.66
C ASP A 25 10.59 7.88 -8.82
N THR A 26 10.23 7.08 -7.80
CA THR A 26 9.03 6.24 -7.81
C THR A 26 7.83 7.03 -7.26
N ILE A 27 6.76 7.10 -8.05
CA ILE A 27 5.44 7.56 -7.60
C ILE A 27 4.71 6.40 -6.92
N ILE A 28 4.18 6.65 -5.72
CA ILE A 28 3.46 5.68 -4.90
C ILE A 28 1.96 5.90 -5.12
N LEU A 29 1.25 4.90 -5.65
CA LEU A 29 -0.21 4.95 -5.81
C LEU A 29 -0.84 4.03 -4.76
N VAL A 30 -1.44 4.63 -3.73
CA VAL A 30 -2.10 3.88 -2.65
C VAL A 30 -3.56 3.67 -3.01
N VAL A 31 -3.91 2.44 -3.39
CA VAL A 31 -5.29 2.08 -3.74
C VAL A 31 -6.03 1.58 -2.50
N VAL A 32 -7.03 2.34 -2.06
CA VAL A 32 -7.85 2.02 -0.89
C VAL A 32 -9.30 1.85 -1.35
N PRO A 33 -10.01 0.77 -0.98
CA PRO A 33 -11.43 0.68 -1.24
C PRO A 33 -12.20 1.61 -0.27
N CYS A 34 -13.21 2.33 -0.76
CA CYS A 34 -13.93 3.35 0.00
C CYS A 34 -14.65 2.81 1.24
N ASN A 35 -14.94 1.51 1.28
CA ASN A 35 -15.63 0.86 2.39
C ASN A 35 -14.71 0.34 3.50
N VAL A 36 -13.39 0.50 3.35
CA VAL A 36 -12.42 0.04 4.35
C VAL A 36 -11.73 1.27 4.93
N ASP A 37 -11.60 1.27 6.25
CA ASP A 37 -11.01 2.36 7.01
C ASP A 37 -9.61 2.72 6.45
N ILE A 38 -9.36 4.02 6.25
CA ILE A 38 -8.15 4.56 5.61
C ILE A 38 -6.86 4.19 6.35
N THR A 39 -6.97 3.70 7.59
CA THR A 39 -5.86 3.22 8.43
C THR A 39 -5.33 1.84 7.98
N THR A 40 -5.20 1.61 6.69
CA THR A 40 -4.64 0.39 6.11
C THR A 40 -3.11 0.44 6.09
N THR A 41 -2.48 -0.73 6.18
CA THR A 41 -1.02 -0.93 6.22
C THR A 41 -0.27 -0.25 5.06
N ALA A 42 -0.93 -0.06 3.92
CA ALA A 42 -0.34 0.54 2.72
C ALA A 42 -0.04 2.04 2.88
N LEU A 43 -0.92 2.81 3.54
CA LEU A 43 -0.68 4.23 3.80
C LEU A 43 0.47 4.43 4.77
N LYS A 44 0.55 3.59 5.82
CA LYS A 44 1.67 3.63 6.78
C LYS A 44 3.02 3.36 6.10
N MET A 45 3.09 2.36 5.22
CA MET A 45 4.30 2.09 4.45
C MET A 45 4.70 3.25 3.53
N ALA A 46 3.72 3.94 2.93
CA ALA A 46 3.98 5.12 2.11
C ALA A 46 4.50 6.29 2.97
N GLU A 47 3.87 6.54 4.13
CA GLU A 47 4.27 7.59 5.08
C GLU A 47 5.69 7.38 5.63
N GLU A 48 6.12 6.12 5.84
CA GLU A 48 7.49 5.80 6.26
C GLU A 48 8.56 6.25 5.25
N VAL A 49 8.25 6.28 3.95
CA VAL A 49 9.20 6.60 2.87
C VAL A 49 8.93 7.95 2.19
N ASP A 50 7.76 8.52 2.43
CA ASP A 50 7.28 9.80 1.89
C ASP A 50 6.35 10.50 2.91
N PRO A 51 6.91 10.97 4.05
CA PRO A 51 6.11 11.57 5.13
C PRO A 51 5.44 12.89 4.72
N ASN A 52 5.97 13.56 3.70
CA ASN A 52 5.41 14.80 3.17
C ASN A 52 4.34 14.54 2.08
N GLY A 53 4.21 13.30 1.60
CA GLY A 53 3.27 12.93 0.55
C GLY A 53 3.57 13.56 -0.82
N GLU A 54 4.81 13.99 -1.09
CA GLU A 54 5.16 14.71 -2.32
C GLU A 54 5.04 13.84 -3.57
N ARG A 55 5.13 12.51 -3.39
CA ARG A 55 5.11 11.52 -4.46
C ARG A 55 4.11 10.39 -4.18
N THR A 56 3.17 10.60 -3.28
CA THR A 56 2.15 9.63 -2.89
C THR A 56 0.76 10.09 -3.31
N LEU A 57 0.06 9.26 -4.08
CA LEU A 57 -1.29 9.51 -4.58
C LEU A 57 -2.26 8.50 -3.98
N GLY A 58 -3.21 8.97 -3.16
CA GLY A 58 -4.30 8.16 -2.65
C GLY A 58 -5.41 7.99 -3.69
N ILE A 59 -5.73 6.74 -4.05
CA ILE A 59 -6.80 6.39 -4.98
C ILE A 59 -7.89 5.64 -4.22
N LEU A 60 -9.06 6.26 -4.12
CA LEU A 60 -10.24 5.64 -3.53
C LEU A 60 -11.01 4.85 -4.61
N THR A 61 -11.30 3.58 -4.33
CA THR A 61 -11.94 2.65 -5.28
C THR A 61 -13.16 1.98 -4.67
N LYS A 62 -14.01 1.36 -5.47
CA LYS A 62 -15.26 0.71 -5.01
C LYS A 62 -16.18 1.66 -4.23
N PRO A 63 -16.58 2.81 -4.83
CA PRO A 63 -17.52 3.73 -4.20
C PRO A 63 -18.90 3.11 -3.99
N ASP A 64 -19.22 2.03 -4.71
CA ASP A 64 -20.45 1.23 -4.57
C ASP A 64 -20.58 0.51 -3.23
N LEU A 65 -19.46 0.28 -2.53
CA LEU A 65 -19.46 -0.41 -1.24
C LEU A 65 -19.60 0.57 -0.06
N VAL A 66 -19.69 1.87 -0.33
CA VAL A 66 -20.01 2.89 0.66
C VAL A 66 -21.53 2.90 0.79
N ASP A 67 -22.02 2.36 1.90
CA ASP A 67 -23.42 2.42 2.33
C ASP A 67 -23.56 3.45 3.47
#